data_AF-A0A945SBZ6-F1
#
_entry.id   AF-A0A945SBZ6-F1
#
_cell.length_a   1.000
_cell.length_b   1.000
_cell.length_c   1.000
_cell.angle_alpha   90.00
_cell.angle_beta   90.00
_cell.angle_gamma   90.00
#
_symmetry.space_group_name_H-M   'P 1'
#
loop_
_entity.id
_entity.type
_entity.pdbx_description
1 polymer ?
#
loop_
_entity_poly.entity_id
_entity_poly.type
_entity_poly.pdbx_seq_one_letter_code
_entity_poly.pdbx_strand_id
1 'polypeptide(L)'
;MQCSGCGRKFFLPGPDGVVPGELMAEDVRLDVVCPNCGDEYEVGVDAVGLQGTCKRCSTVFEVGKEAGAHAVEQPANSPDRQSTPSGAPVPGSHLPNDDLPSDENTVTCPHCWTPFAHSEVRFISQHADLIGDEVLGPDAQIRFLPSEFTVEGLALDRQGLICTDRACPRCHLPIPNSLLSQDSLFFSLVGAPSSGKSYLLAAMTAMLRRQLPDFFGVHFSDVDARANVVLNGYEDALFRSASPDQLAALPKTEQRGDSFSNQALIDGMVVDLPTPFFFALRLAENHPCADEADEMHRNLVLYDNAGEHFQPGADSAANPATLHLVHSEGLIFLFDPSCDAQMRTRCNPDDPQLKQKEKVSSQYTLLTEMVNRIERHRGARANGKYEWPLIVSVSKYDMWAALLEEDLRSVTPWRVNPETMVCEIDIEVVMRVSFQVRELLLEFCPEIVHIAEAFARKVFFVPTSALGGAPTEVETGDGVMIAVRPEDMAPIWASVPVLLLLAGKEYVAAAPAGEAPAQEIHQVTNFRLKNDWIACALPGRSMPLNLPASYAGYPLYDPKSKAWFEIGAASSVNTPLPTDERDDDFWN
;
A
#
# COMPACT_ATOMS: atom_id res chain seq x y z
N MET A 1 -22.59 -27.82 27.50
CA MET A 1 -22.37 -26.95 28.68
C MET A 1 -21.39 -25.84 28.30
N GLN A 2 -21.51 -24.62 28.84
CA GLN A 2 -20.62 -23.49 28.55
C GLN A 2 -19.94 -23.01 29.83
N CYS A 3 -18.62 -22.77 29.79
CA CYS A 3 -17.88 -22.23 30.92
C CYS A 3 -18.14 -20.72 31.04
N SER A 4 -18.64 -20.25 32.19
CA SER A 4 -18.96 -18.84 32.42
C SER A 4 -17.74 -17.94 32.62
N GLY A 5 -16.54 -18.50 32.80
CA GLY A 5 -15.31 -17.71 32.92
C GLY A 5 -14.59 -17.45 31.59
N CYS A 6 -14.62 -18.40 30.65
CA CYS A 6 -13.86 -18.28 29.39
C CYS A 6 -14.72 -18.44 28.12
N GLY A 7 -16.03 -18.62 28.27
CA GLY A 7 -16.99 -18.63 27.16
C GLY A 7 -16.98 -19.89 26.27
N ARG A 8 -16.02 -20.81 26.40
CA ARG A 8 -15.96 -22.03 25.56
C ARG A 8 -17.11 -23.01 25.88
N LYS A 9 -17.69 -23.58 24.82
CA LYS A 9 -18.76 -24.59 24.86
C LYS A 9 -18.18 -26.01 24.75
N PHE A 10 -18.67 -26.90 25.60
CA PHE A 10 -18.33 -28.33 25.63
C PHE A 10 -19.57 -29.17 25.36
N PHE A 11 -19.41 -30.23 24.56
CA PHE A 11 -20.44 -31.23 24.30
C PHE A 11 -20.17 -32.47 25.16
N LEU A 12 -21.19 -32.99 25.84
CA LEU A 12 -21.09 -34.26 26.58
C LEU A 12 -21.71 -35.37 25.72
N PRO A 13 -21.06 -36.55 25.56
CA PRO A 13 -21.64 -37.65 24.81
C PRO A 13 -22.74 -38.32 25.64
N GLY A 14 -23.95 -38.40 25.07
CA GLY A 14 -24.98 -39.35 25.50
C GLY A 14 -24.80 -40.70 24.79
N PRO A 15 -25.48 -41.76 25.27
CA PRO A 15 -25.29 -43.13 24.79
C PRO A 15 -25.58 -43.34 23.29
N ASP A 16 -26.27 -42.41 22.62
CA ASP A 16 -26.66 -42.52 21.20
C ASP A 16 -26.01 -41.46 20.28
N GLY A 17 -24.95 -40.75 20.73
CA GLY A 17 -24.24 -39.75 19.92
C GLY A 17 -24.84 -38.33 20.00
N VAL A 18 -24.16 -37.36 19.35
CA VAL A 18 -24.50 -35.92 19.42
C VAL A 18 -25.67 -35.60 18.50
N VAL A 19 -26.82 -35.23 19.08
CA VAL A 19 -28.01 -34.78 18.35
C VAL A 19 -28.14 -33.25 18.46
N PRO A 20 -28.36 -32.50 17.35
CA PRO A 20 -28.66 -31.07 17.41
C PRO A 20 -30.06 -30.87 18.01
N GLY A 21 -30.17 -30.15 19.12
CA GLY A 21 -31.44 -29.66 19.64
C GLY A 21 -31.68 -28.22 19.23
N GLU A 22 -32.87 -27.91 18.71
CA GLU A 22 -33.35 -26.54 18.51
C GLU A 22 -33.38 -25.80 19.85
N LEU A 23 -32.64 -24.69 19.94
CA LEU A 23 -32.76 -23.73 21.02
C LEU A 23 -33.94 -22.81 20.71
N MET A 24 -34.96 -22.83 21.56
CA MET A 24 -35.98 -21.78 21.64
C MET A 24 -35.25 -20.44 21.83
N ALA A 25 -35.38 -19.53 20.86
CA ALA A 25 -34.81 -18.20 20.93
C ALA A 25 -35.36 -17.47 22.16
N GLU A 26 -34.47 -16.93 22.99
CA GLU A 26 -34.83 -15.95 24.01
C GLU A 26 -35.43 -14.71 23.32
N ASP A 27 -36.45 -14.10 23.94
CA ASP A 27 -37.21 -12.94 23.45
C ASP A 27 -36.30 -11.71 23.23
N VAL A 28 -35.62 -11.64 22.08
CA VAL A 28 -34.88 -10.45 21.66
C VAL A 28 -35.88 -9.40 21.19
N ARG A 29 -35.82 -8.21 21.80
CA ARG A 29 -36.62 -7.03 21.42
C ARG A 29 -35.74 -5.97 20.79
N LEU A 30 -36.32 -5.21 19.86
CA LEU A 30 -35.71 -4.10 19.15
C LEU A 30 -36.42 -2.81 19.54
N ASP A 31 -35.64 -1.76 19.80
CA ASP A 31 -36.15 -0.41 19.95
C ASP A 31 -36.30 0.23 18.58
N VAL A 32 -37.52 0.66 18.25
CA VAL A 32 -37.85 1.27 16.96
C VAL A 32 -38.41 2.64 17.19
N VAL A 33 -37.79 3.64 16.56
CA VAL A 33 -38.19 5.04 16.68
C VAL A 33 -39.08 5.42 15.51
N CYS A 34 -40.25 6.00 15.77
CA CYS A 34 -41.10 6.55 14.72
C CYS A 34 -40.39 7.71 14.02
N PRO A 35 -40.16 7.66 12.70
CA PRO A 35 -39.36 8.66 11.98
C PRO A 35 -40.01 10.05 11.92
N ASN A 36 -41.31 10.15 12.19
CA ASN A 36 -42.04 11.42 12.11
C ASN A 36 -42.13 12.15 13.46
N CYS A 37 -42.25 11.44 14.58
CA CYS A 37 -42.48 12.06 15.89
C CYS A 37 -41.51 11.64 16.99
N GLY A 38 -40.59 10.72 16.70
CA GLY A 38 -39.57 10.26 17.65
C GLY A 38 -40.09 9.35 18.76
N ASP A 39 -41.32 8.84 18.64
CA ASP A 39 -41.93 7.95 19.65
C ASP A 39 -41.31 6.54 19.55
N GLU A 40 -40.93 5.97 20.69
CA GLU A 40 -40.17 4.71 20.77
C GLU A 40 -41.10 3.50 20.99
N TYR A 41 -40.81 2.39 20.32
CA TYR A 41 -41.57 1.15 20.38
C TYR A 41 -40.62 -0.04 20.57
N GLU A 42 -40.86 -0.86 21.59
CA GLU A 42 -40.23 -2.18 21.73
C GLU A 42 -41.01 -3.21 20.89
N VAL A 43 -40.35 -3.86 19.93
CA VAL A 43 -40.96 -4.91 19.09
C VAL A 43 -40.09 -6.16 19.06
N GLY A 44 -40.68 -7.33 18.82
CA GLY A 44 -39.92 -8.56 18.60
C GLY A 44 -39.12 -8.53 17.29
N VAL A 45 -38.02 -9.29 17.21
CA VAL A 45 -37.19 -9.38 15.99
C VAL A 45 -37.96 -9.92 14.79
N ASP A 46 -39.03 -10.66 15.01
CA ASP A 46 -39.96 -11.14 13.98
C ASP A 46 -40.73 -10.00 13.28
N ALA A 47 -40.74 -8.80 13.87
CA ALA A 47 -41.36 -7.62 13.29
C ALA A 47 -40.49 -6.89 12.25
N VAL A 48 -39.21 -7.27 12.10
CA VAL A 48 -38.29 -6.64 11.13
C VAL A 48 -38.80 -6.85 9.70
N GLY A 49 -38.92 -5.76 8.95
CA GLY A 49 -39.49 -5.76 7.59
C GLY A 49 -41.03 -5.72 7.53
N LEU A 50 -41.72 -5.68 8.67
CA LEU A 50 -43.17 -5.46 8.73
C LEU A 50 -43.50 -3.96 8.84
N GLN A 51 -44.65 -3.55 8.30
CA GLN A 51 -45.17 -2.20 8.45
C GLN A 51 -45.90 -2.03 9.79
N GLY A 52 -45.39 -1.12 10.63
CA GLY A 52 -46.03 -0.67 11.86
C GLY A 52 -46.74 0.68 11.66
N THR A 53 -47.72 0.97 12.51
CA THR A 53 -48.38 2.29 12.57
C THR A 53 -48.09 2.93 13.93
N CYS A 54 -47.51 4.13 13.92
CA CYS A 54 -47.27 4.91 15.13
C CYS A 54 -48.60 5.21 15.83
N LYS A 55 -48.72 4.85 17.11
CA LYS A 55 -49.93 5.13 17.91
C LYS A 55 -50.11 6.62 18.20
N ARG A 56 -49.02 7.40 18.15
CA ARG A 56 -49.02 8.82 18.48
C ARG A 56 -49.38 9.73 17.30
N CYS A 57 -48.78 9.52 16.13
CA CYS A 57 -48.98 10.39 14.96
C CYS A 57 -49.63 9.69 13.76
N SER A 58 -49.96 8.40 13.89
CA SER A 58 -50.56 7.57 12.83
C SER A 58 -49.71 7.39 11.58
N THR A 59 -48.43 7.78 11.60
CA THR A 59 -47.48 7.49 10.52
C THR A 59 -47.25 5.98 10.41
N VAL A 60 -47.38 5.45 9.19
CA VAL A 60 -47.03 4.07 8.85
C VAL A 60 -45.55 4.02 8.44
N PHE A 61 -44.76 3.14 9.04
CA PHE A 61 -43.34 2.98 8.74
C PHE A 61 -42.92 1.51 8.89
N GLU A 62 -41.91 1.09 8.14
CA GLU A 62 -41.37 -0.26 8.21
C GLU A 62 -40.32 -0.36 9.33
N VAL A 63 -40.34 -1.45 10.09
CA VAL A 63 -39.33 -1.72 11.12
C VAL A 63 -38.02 -2.09 10.44
N GLY A 64 -37.09 -1.13 10.39
CA GLY A 64 -35.81 -1.26 9.69
C GLY A 64 -34.81 -2.18 10.40
N LYS A 65 -33.96 -2.87 9.62
CA LYS A 65 -32.68 -3.41 10.09
C LYS A 65 -31.72 -2.24 10.27
N GLU A 66 -31.27 -1.96 11.48
CA GLU A 66 -30.41 -0.79 11.73
C GLU A 66 -29.10 -0.84 10.94
N ALA A 67 -28.89 0.21 10.16
CA ALA A 67 -27.64 0.96 10.17
C ALA A 67 -27.96 2.33 10.81
N GLY A 68 -27.44 2.61 12.01
CA GLY A 68 -27.27 3.99 12.50
C GLY A 68 -26.05 4.62 11.80
N ALA A 69 -25.97 5.92 11.53
CA ALA A 69 -26.77 7.06 11.94
C ALA A 69 -26.49 8.20 10.94
N HIS A 70 -27.47 9.07 10.67
CA HIS A 70 -27.21 10.40 10.12
C HIS A 70 -28.03 11.48 10.82
N ALA A 71 -27.26 12.41 11.40
CA ALA A 71 -27.42 13.85 11.53
C ALA A 71 -28.85 14.46 11.45
N VAL A 72 -29.17 15.14 12.53
CA VAL A 72 -30.25 16.11 12.67
C VAL A 72 -29.92 17.39 11.89
N GLU A 73 -30.74 17.75 10.90
CA GLU A 73 -30.86 19.13 10.39
C GLU A 73 -32.23 19.71 10.77
N GLN A 74 -32.23 20.88 11.41
CA GLN A 74 -33.41 21.71 11.66
C GLN A 74 -33.59 22.78 10.56
N PRO A 75 -34.81 23.29 10.33
CA PRO A 75 -35.19 23.94 9.09
C PRO A 75 -34.92 25.45 9.04
N ALA A 76 -34.92 25.93 7.80
CA ALA A 76 -34.69 27.30 7.34
C ALA A 76 -35.65 28.36 7.88
N ASN A 77 -35.11 29.55 8.13
CA ASN A 77 -35.84 30.82 8.10
C ASN A 77 -34.98 31.89 7.41
N SER A 78 -35.58 32.62 6.48
CA SER A 78 -35.12 33.91 5.93
C SER A 78 -35.96 35.05 6.57
N PRO A 79 -35.71 36.35 6.35
CA PRO A 79 -34.63 37.05 5.63
C PRO A 79 -33.97 38.19 6.47
N ASP A 80 -32.79 38.69 6.09
CA ASP A 80 -32.59 40.13 5.81
C ASP A 80 -31.15 40.48 5.40
N ARG A 81 -31.05 41.43 4.47
CA ARG A 81 -29.82 42.04 3.98
C ARG A 81 -29.31 43.06 4.98
N GLN A 82 -28.07 42.91 5.47
CA GLN A 82 -27.27 44.05 5.94
C GLN A 82 -25.76 43.72 5.92
N SER A 83 -25.04 44.61 5.23
CA SER A 83 -23.61 44.98 5.25
C SER A 83 -22.61 44.16 6.09
N THR A 84 -21.56 43.72 5.41
CA THR A 84 -20.26 43.27 5.96
C THR A 84 -19.51 44.39 6.69
N PRO A 85 -18.74 44.02 7.73
CA PRO A 85 -17.32 44.37 7.73
C PRO A 85 -16.41 43.20 8.16
N SER A 86 -15.35 43.01 7.36
CA SER A 86 -13.97 42.67 7.74
C SER A 86 -13.68 41.86 9.03
N GLY A 87 -13.15 40.65 8.83
CA GLY A 87 -11.87 40.22 9.42
C GLY A 87 -11.88 39.43 10.74
N ALA A 88 -11.56 38.14 10.65
CA ALA A 88 -10.68 37.42 11.60
C ALA A 88 -10.17 36.12 10.93
N PRO A 89 -8.87 35.78 10.99
CA PRO A 89 -8.34 34.54 10.43
C PRO A 89 -8.62 33.34 11.34
N VAL A 90 -8.95 32.20 10.73
CA VAL A 90 -8.99 30.88 11.37
C VAL A 90 -7.55 30.42 11.65
N PRO A 91 -7.20 29.90 12.85
CA PRO A 91 -5.85 29.42 13.14
C PRO A 91 -5.50 28.21 12.28
N GLY A 92 -4.36 28.28 11.59
CA GLY A 92 -3.88 27.28 10.66
C GLY A 92 -3.41 25.99 11.34
N SER A 93 -3.70 24.86 10.70
CA SER A 93 -2.98 23.61 10.86
C SER A 93 -1.57 23.79 10.27
N HIS A 94 -0.61 24.09 11.14
CA HIS A 94 0.81 24.09 10.78
C HIS A 94 1.28 22.64 10.61
N LEU A 95 1.49 22.22 9.36
CA LEU A 95 2.42 21.14 9.04
C LEU A 95 3.84 21.74 9.07
N PRO A 96 4.77 21.21 9.88
CA PRO A 96 6.16 21.59 9.79
C PRO A 96 6.78 20.83 8.62
N ASN A 97 7.35 21.54 7.65
CA ASN A 97 8.64 21.18 7.08
C ASN A 97 9.25 22.39 6.35
N ASP A 98 10.54 22.58 6.62
CA ASP A 98 11.50 23.54 6.06
C ASP A 98 11.71 24.83 6.88
N ASP A 99 12.11 24.61 8.13
CA ASP A 99 13.18 25.31 8.88
C ASP A 99 13.33 24.66 10.28
N LEU A 100 13.19 23.32 10.35
CA LEU A 100 13.64 22.60 11.54
C LEU A 100 15.14 22.40 11.35
N PRO A 101 15.99 22.81 12.31
CA PRO A 101 17.28 22.15 12.42
C PRO A 101 17.00 20.65 12.38
N SER A 102 17.79 19.88 11.66
CA SER A 102 17.86 18.44 11.92
C SER A 102 18.36 18.29 13.35
N ASP A 103 17.47 18.42 14.33
CA ASP A 103 17.73 17.91 15.67
C ASP A 103 17.88 16.42 15.42
N GLU A 104 19.13 15.93 15.44
CA GLU A 104 19.59 14.54 15.27
C GLU A 104 18.92 13.55 16.27
N ASN A 105 17.85 13.98 16.93
CA ASN A 105 17.20 13.37 18.07
C ASN A 105 15.66 13.39 17.93
N THR A 106 15.14 13.47 16.70
CA THR A 106 13.70 13.39 16.39
C THR A 106 13.36 12.13 15.61
N VAL A 107 12.26 11.49 15.97
CA VAL A 107 11.77 10.24 15.36
C VAL A 107 10.37 10.48 14.82
N THR A 108 10.11 10.02 13.60
CA THR A 108 8.75 10.04 13.03
C THR A 108 8.01 8.76 13.42
N CYS A 109 6.87 8.89 14.10
CA CYS A 109 6.05 7.72 14.44
C CYS A 109 5.56 7.00 13.17
N PRO A 110 5.76 5.67 13.02
CA PRO A 110 5.29 4.94 11.84
C PRO A 110 3.77 4.73 11.82
N HIS A 111 3.06 5.00 12.92
CA HIS A 111 1.62 4.82 12.99
C HIS A 111 0.83 6.10 12.73
N CYS A 112 1.26 7.22 13.30
CA CYS A 112 0.55 8.51 13.22
C CYS A 112 1.38 9.62 12.56
N TRP A 113 2.59 9.32 12.10
CA TRP A 113 3.51 10.23 11.39
C TRP A 113 3.84 11.53 12.11
N THR A 114 3.56 11.59 13.41
CA THR A 114 3.93 12.74 14.23
C THR A 114 5.41 12.61 14.61
N PRO A 115 6.23 13.64 14.32
CA PRO A 115 7.60 13.67 14.83
C PRO A 115 7.60 13.93 16.34
N PHE A 116 8.49 13.27 17.07
CA PHE A 116 8.68 13.48 18.50
C PHE A 116 10.16 13.32 18.87
N ALA A 117 10.60 13.98 19.95
CA ALA A 117 11.96 13.87 20.44
C ALA A 117 12.18 12.55 21.21
N HIS A 118 13.40 12.02 21.23
CA HIS A 118 13.71 10.80 22.00
C HIS A 118 13.35 10.90 23.49
N SER A 119 13.46 12.10 24.07
CA SER A 119 13.09 12.36 25.48
C SER A 119 11.60 12.21 25.75
N GLU A 120 10.76 12.23 24.72
CA GLU A 120 9.30 12.12 24.83
C GLU A 120 8.82 10.66 24.70
N VAL A 121 9.71 9.72 24.33
CA VAL A 121 9.38 8.30 24.17
C VAL A 121 8.78 7.75 25.47
N ARG A 122 7.57 7.19 25.35
CA ARG A 122 6.88 6.54 26.47
C ARG A 122 7.33 5.09 26.59
N PHE A 123 7.29 4.56 27.80
CA PHE A 123 7.42 3.14 28.10
C PHE A 123 6.05 2.54 28.37
N ILE A 124 5.90 1.25 28.06
CA ILE A 124 4.68 0.49 28.33
C ILE A 124 4.88 -0.29 29.64
N SER A 125 3.98 -0.10 30.60
CA SER A 125 4.02 -0.81 31.89
C SER A 125 3.90 -2.33 31.72
N GLN A 126 4.44 -3.08 32.68
CA GLN A 126 4.39 -4.54 32.69
C GLN A 126 3.51 -5.08 33.82
N HIS A 127 3.35 -4.34 34.92
CA HIS A 127 2.51 -4.79 36.03
C HIS A 127 1.03 -4.88 35.64
N ALA A 128 0.36 -5.99 35.97
CA ALA A 128 -1.02 -6.26 35.57
C ALA A 128 -2.03 -5.20 36.06
N ASP A 129 -1.77 -4.57 37.20
CA ASP A 129 -2.62 -3.49 37.75
C ASP A 129 -2.41 -2.12 37.08
N LEU A 130 -1.41 -1.96 36.22
CA LEU A 130 -1.11 -0.70 35.53
C LEU A 130 -1.77 -0.67 34.13
N ILE A 131 -3.08 -0.89 34.10
CA ILE A 131 -3.92 -0.76 32.91
C ILE A 131 -4.76 0.52 32.95
N GLY A 132 -5.32 0.90 31.82
CA GLY A 132 -6.14 2.11 31.68
C GLY A 132 -5.40 3.23 30.98
N ASP A 133 -4.91 2.96 29.78
CA ASP A 133 -4.26 3.97 28.95
C ASP A 133 -5.28 5.02 28.45
N GLU A 134 -4.95 6.30 28.58
CA GLU A 134 -5.86 7.39 28.23
C GLU A 134 -6.13 7.48 26.71
N VAL A 135 -5.24 6.92 25.88
CA VAL A 135 -5.32 6.98 24.42
C VAL A 135 -5.81 5.65 23.84
N LEU A 136 -5.35 4.52 24.35
CA LEU A 136 -5.72 3.18 23.84
C LEU A 136 -6.86 2.50 24.60
N GLY A 137 -7.29 3.07 25.73
CA GLY A 137 -8.47 2.63 26.46
C GLY A 137 -8.18 1.79 27.72
N PRO A 138 -9.25 1.33 28.39
CA PRO A 138 -9.20 0.78 29.75
C PRO A 138 -8.40 -0.52 29.86
N ASP A 139 -8.34 -1.31 28.80
CA ASP A 139 -7.70 -2.63 28.80
C ASP A 139 -6.21 -2.58 28.40
N ALA A 140 -5.74 -1.42 27.93
CA ALA A 140 -4.35 -1.24 27.53
C ALA A 140 -3.46 -0.91 28.73
N GLN A 141 -2.23 -1.45 28.73
CA GLN A 141 -1.17 -1.07 29.67
C GLN A 141 -0.87 0.43 29.57
N ILE A 142 -0.63 1.08 30.69
CA ILE A 142 -0.37 2.52 30.76
C ILE A 142 0.94 2.87 30.06
N ARG A 143 0.94 3.91 29.22
CA ARG A 143 2.15 4.53 28.70
C ARG A 143 2.65 5.62 29.64
N PHE A 144 3.92 5.54 30.05
CA PHE A 144 4.49 6.47 31.04
C PHE A 144 5.88 6.96 30.65
N LEU A 145 6.28 8.12 31.18
CA LEU A 145 7.68 8.54 31.18
C LEU A 145 8.33 8.02 32.47
N PRO A 146 9.44 7.27 32.39
CA PRO A 146 10.06 6.69 33.58
C PRO A 146 10.67 7.77 34.46
N SER A 147 10.43 7.65 35.76
CA SER A 147 11.08 8.44 36.81
C SER A 147 12.20 7.68 37.51
N GLU A 148 12.20 6.35 37.39
CA GLU A 148 13.14 5.45 38.06
C GLU A 148 13.73 4.46 37.06
N PHE A 149 15.00 4.12 37.29
CA PHE A 149 15.77 3.20 36.47
C PHE A 149 16.57 2.26 37.37
N THR A 150 16.82 1.04 36.89
CA THR A 150 17.82 0.16 37.49
C THR A 150 19.23 0.74 37.30
N VAL A 151 20.22 0.16 37.98
CA VAL A 151 21.63 0.58 37.83
C VAL A 151 22.17 0.33 36.41
N GLU A 152 21.57 -0.59 35.67
CA GLU A 152 21.85 -0.87 34.25
C GLU A 152 21.12 0.08 33.29
N GLY A 153 20.32 1.03 33.81
CA GLY A 153 19.60 2.02 33.00
C GLY A 153 18.28 1.51 32.41
N LEU A 154 17.72 0.42 32.93
CA LEU A 154 16.41 -0.08 32.50
C LEU A 154 15.29 0.62 33.26
N ALA A 155 14.25 1.08 32.57
CA ALA A 155 13.15 1.79 33.20
C ALA A 155 12.32 0.88 34.10
N LEU A 156 11.84 1.44 35.20
CA LEU A 156 10.92 0.79 36.13
C LEU A 156 9.52 1.42 36.06
N ASP A 157 8.49 0.58 36.05
CA ASP A 157 7.13 1.06 36.28
C ASP A 157 6.89 1.41 37.75
N ARG A 158 5.71 1.96 38.05
CA ARG A 158 5.35 2.40 39.41
C ARG A 158 5.30 1.26 40.45
N GLN A 159 5.33 0.00 40.02
CA GLN A 159 5.39 -1.18 40.89
C GLN A 159 6.78 -1.81 40.92
N GLY A 160 7.78 -1.18 40.31
CA GLY A 160 9.17 -1.62 40.31
C GLY A 160 9.48 -2.74 39.31
N LEU A 161 8.61 -3.00 38.31
CA LEU A 161 8.91 -3.96 37.25
C LEU A 161 9.66 -3.30 36.10
N ILE A 162 10.61 -4.04 35.52
CA ILE A 162 11.41 -3.59 34.39
C ILE A 162 10.52 -3.49 33.14
N CYS A 163 10.59 -2.35 32.46
CA CYS A 163 9.85 -2.07 31.22
C CYS A 163 10.82 -1.78 30.07
N THR A 164 10.70 -2.52 28.98
CA THR A 164 11.55 -2.37 27.78
C THR A 164 10.78 -1.88 26.56
N ASP A 165 9.48 -2.15 26.50
CA ASP A 165 8.62 -1.80 25.37
C ASP A 165 8.39 -0.29 25.34
N ARG A 166 8.50 0.29 24.14
CA ARG A 166 8.39 1.74 23.89
C ARG A 166 7.13 2.06 23.12
N ALA A 167 6.66 3.29 23.24
CA ALA A 167 5.45 3.75 22.58
C ALA A 167 5.56 5.22 22.14
N CYS A 168 4.79 5.55 21.10
CA CYS A 168 4.61 6.92 20.63
C CYS A 168 4.00 7.79 21.74
N PRO A 169 4.51 9.01 22.00
CA PRO A 169 3.88 9.92 22.96
C PRO A 169 2.51 10.46 22.53
N ARG A 170 2.16 10.38 21.24
CA ARG A 170 0.88 10.87 20.71
C ARG A 170 -0.17 9.79 20.60
N CYS A 171 0.11 8.71 19.85
CA CYS A 171 -0.87 7.65 19.61
C CYS A 171 -0.74 6.47 20.59
N HIS A 172 0.29 6.45 21.43
CA HIS A 172 0.57 5.39 22.41
C HIS A 172 0.80 3.99 21.83
N LEU A 173 0.78 3.84 20.50
CA LEU A 173 1.08 2.57 19.85
C LEU A 173 2.56 2.20 20.05
N PRO A 174 2.87 0.89 20.19
CA PRO A 174 4.23 0.42 20.36
C PRO A 174 5.14 0.87 19.22
N ILE A 175 6.37 1.26 19.54
CA ILE A 175 7.41 1.60 18.56
C ILE A 175 8.59 0.66 18.78
N PRO A 176 9.05 -0.08 17.76
CA PRO A 176 10.22 -0.94 17.91
C PRO A 176 11.48 -0.12 18.23
N ASN A 177 12.33 -0.65 19.10
CA ASN A 177 13.53 0.07 19.55
C ASN A 177 14.47 0.45 18.39
N SER A 178 14.53 -0.34 17.31
CA SER A 178 15.38 -0.02 16.16
C SER A 178 14.93 1.26 15.45
N LEU A 179 13.63 1.58 15.44
CA LEU A 179 13.08 2.82 14.87
C LEU A 179 13.43 4.05 15.70
N LEU A 180 13.81 3.86 16.97
CA LEU A 180 14.35 4.94 17.78
C LEU A 180 15.85 5.14 17.49
N SER A 181 16.60 4.09 17.16
CA SER A 181 18.05 4.21 16.95
C SER A 181 18.47 4.50 15.50
N GLN A 182 17.59 4.31 14.52
CA GLN A 182 17.89 4.37 13.09
C GLN A 182 16.74 4.99 12.32
N ASP A 183 17.04 5.74 11.26
CA ASP A 183 15.98 6.27 10.41
C ASP A 183 15.21 5.14 9.71
N SER A 184 14.04 5.51 9.20
CA SER A 184 13.12 4.59 8.54
C SER A 184 12.85 5.03 7.11
N LEU A 185 12.88 4.08 6.18
CA LEU A 185 12.36 4.22 4.83
C LEU A 185 10.90 3.77 4.82
N PHE A 186 9.99 4.64 4.37
CA PHE A 186 8.57 4.34 4.31
C PHE A 186 8.13 4.01 2.88
N PHE A 187 7.68 2.78 2.61
CA PHE A 187 7.09 2.40 1.32
C PHE A 187 5.63 2.00 1.47
N SER A 188 4.80 2.40 0.50
CA SER A 188 3.36 2.14 0.52
C SER A 188 2.90 1.33 -0.68
N LEU A 189 2.19 0.24 -0.42
CA LEU A 189 1.48 -0.55 -1.43
C LEU A 189 0.01 -0.10 -1.49
N VAL A 190 -0.45 0.34 -2.65
CA VAL A 190 -1.82 0.83 -2.90
C VAL A 190 -2.43 0.03 -4.04
N GLY A 191 -3.68 -0.39 -3.92
CA GLY A 191 -4.33 -1.17 -4.98
C GLY A 191 -5.78 -1.48 -4.65
N ALA A 192 -6.58 -1.78 -5.68
CA ALA A 192 -8.02 -1.99 -5.54
C ALA A 192 -8.34 -3.12 -4.53
N PRO A 193 -9.52 -3.15 -3.91
CA PRO A 193 -9.94 -4.29 -3.10
C PRO A 193 -9.90 -5.56 -3.93
N SER A 194 -9.40 -6.67 -3.37
CA SER A 194 -9.25 -7.95 -4.06
C SER A 194 -8.28 -7.97 -5.26
N SER A 195 -7.45 -6.95 -5.46
CA SER A 195 -6.41 -6.91 -6.52
C SER A 195 -5.21 -7.86 -6.30
N GLY A 196 -5.17 -8.57 -5.18
CA GLY A 196 -4.06 -9.47 -4.83
C GLY A 196 -2.92 -8.82 -4.04
N LYS A 197 -3.11 -7.64 -3.44
CA LYS A 197 -2.09 -6.96 -2.60
C LYS A 197 -1.45 -7.86 -1.56
N SER A 198 -2.24 -8.56 -0.74
CA SER A 198 -1.70 -9.41 0.32
C SER A 198 -0.91 -10.60 -0.23
N TYR A 199 -1.32 -11.15 -1.39
CA TYR A 199 -0.53 -12.16 -2.09
C TYR A 199 0.79 -11.59 -2.62
N LEU A 200 0.75 -10.40 -3.25
CA LEU A 200 1.97 -9.73 -3.72
C LEU A 200 2.89 -9.39 -2.55
N LEU A 201 2.37 -8.85 -1.46
CA LEU A 201 3.14 -8.51 -0.26
C LEU A 201 3.84 -9.75 0.31
N ALA A 202 3.12 -10.85 0.51
CA ALA A 202 3.69 -12.10 1.00
C ALA A 202 4.75 -12.69 0.06
N ALA A 203 4.47 -12.70 -1.26
CA ALA A 203 5.43 -13.19 -2.26
C ALA A 203 6.68 -12.29 -2.32
N MET A 204 6.49 -10.98 -2.30
CA MET A 204 7.55 -9.99 -2.31
C MET A 204 8.45 -10.13 -1.09
N THR A 205 7.90 -10.18 0.13
CA THR A 205 8.72 -10.30 1.35
C THR A 205 9.39 -11.66 1.46
N ALA A 206 8.72 -12.76 1.11
CA ALA A 206 9.33 -14.09 1.03
C ALA A 206 10.52 -14.12 0.05
N MET A 207 10.39 -13.46 -1.12
CA MET A 207 11.48 -13.35 -2.07
C MET A 207 12.61 -12.46 -1.56
N LEU A 208 12.31 -11.28 -0.98
CA LEU A 208 13.33 -10.36 -0.46
C LEU A 208 14.18 -11.00 0.65
N ARG A 209 13.58 -11.79 1.55
CA ARG A 209 14.29 -12.54 2.61
C ARG A 209 15.38 -13.47 2.08
N ARG A 210 15.23 -13.96 0.84
CA ARG A 210 16.22 -14.79 0.18
C ARG A 210 17.14 -13.96 -0.70
N GLN A 211 16.57 -13.10 -1.55
CA GLN A 211 17.31 -12.41 -2.60
C GLN A 211 18.24 -11.33 -2.07
N LEU A 212 17.80 -10.51 -1.11
CA LEU A 212 18.65 -9.46 -0.56
C LEU A 212 19.96 -10.00 0.02
N PRO A 213 19.95 -11.04 0.90
CA PRO A 213 21.21 -11.59 1.43
C PRO A 213 21.97 -12.43 0.40
N ASP A 214 21.29 -13.31 -0.36
CA ASP A 214 21.96 -14.26 -1.26
C ASP A 214 22.56 -13.57 -2.49
N PHE A 215 21.92 -12.52 -2.97
CA PHE A 215 22.28 -11.87 -4.23
C PHE A 215 22.81 -10.46 -4.04
N PHE A 216 22.24 -9.65 -3.15
CA PHE A 216 22.55 -8.21 -3.09
C PHE A 216 23.47 -7.80 -1.93
N GLY A 217 23.88 -8.73 -1.06
CA GLY A 217 24.71 -8.38 0.10
C GLY A 217 23.98 -7.48 1.10
N VAL A 218 22.66 -7.62 1.22
CA VAL A 218 21.83 -6.86 2.18
C VAL A 218 21.10 -7.83 3.09
N HIS A 219 21.33 -7.73 4.40
CA HIS A 219 20.54 -8.44 5.38
C HIS A 219 19.15 -7.81 5.52
N PHE A 220 18.14 -8.67 5.49
CA PHE A 220 16.74 -8.31 5.63
C PHE A 220 16.08 -9.18 6.71
N SER A 221 15.66 -8.56 7.81
CA SER A 221 15.13 -9.29 8.98
C SER A 221 13.94 -8.59 9.61
N ASP A 222 13.04 -9.34 10.24
CA ASP A 222 11.96 -8.76 11.04
C ASP A 222 12.51 -7.98 12.23
N VAL A 223 11.91 -6.81 12.46
CA VAL A 223 12.19 -5.96 13.62
C VAL A 223 11.15 -6.18 14.72
N ASP A 224 9.91 -6.46 14.34
CA ASP A 224 8.81 -6.65 15.26
C ASP A 224 7.93 -7.82 14.81
N ALA A 225 8.08 -8.95 15.50
CA ALA A 225 7.31 -10.16 15.19
C ALA A 225 5.81 -10.03 15.50
N ARG A 226 5.42 -9.13 16.42
CA ARG A 226 4.01 -8.89 16.75
C ARG A 226 3.34 -8.08 15.65
N ALA A 227 3.97 -6.99 15.20
CA ALA A 227 3.47 -6.20 14.08
C ALA A 227 3.45 -7.01 12.77
N ASN A 228 4.46 -7.85 12.55
CA ASN A 228 4.56 -8.65 11.33
C ASN A 228 3.79 -9.97 11.38
N VAL A 229 3.04 -10.27 12.46
CA VAL A 229 2.41 -11.58 12.66
C VAL A 229 1.50 -12.00 11.51
N VAL A 230 0.74 -11.04 10.95
CA VAL A 230 -0.21 -11.32 9.87
C VAL A 230 0.52 -11.68 8.58
N LEU A 231 1.56 -10.90 8.24
CA LEU A 231 2.39 -11.15 7.08
C LEU A 231 3.18 -12.45 7.21
N ASN A 232 3.70 -12.75 8.40
CA ASN A 232 4.34 -14.02 8.69
C ASN A 232 3.37 -15.19 8.51
N GLY A 233 2.12 -15.05 8.96
CA GLY A 233 1.07 -16.04 8.69
C GLY A 233 0.77 -16.23 7.20
N TYR A 234 0.84 -15.16 6.39
CA TYR A 234 0.69 -15.26 4.94
C TYR A 234 1.88 -15.99 4.29
N GLU A 235 3.11 -15.67 4.69
CA GLU A 235 4.30 -16.39 4.24
C GLU A 235 4.26 -17.86 4.67
N ASP A 236 3.79 -18.16 5.87
CA ASP A 236 3.66 -19.53 6.37
C ASP A 236 2.62 -20.32 5.56
N ALA A 237 1.49 -19.71 5.22
CA ALA A 237 0.47 -20.35 4.40
C ALA A 237 0.94 -20.62 2.95
N LEU A 238 1.71 -19.70 2.35
CA LEU A 238 2.03 -19.76 0.92
C LEU A 238 3.43 -20.30 0.58
N PHE A 239 4.41 -20.15 1.46
CA PHE A 239 5.83 -20.46 1.17
C PHE A 239 6.48 -21.38 2.21
N ARG A 240 5.99 -21.42 3.45
CA ARG A 240 6.52 -22.29 4.52
C ARG A 240 5.50 -23.31 5.04
N SER A 241 4.53 -23.69 4.20
CA SER A 241 3.48 -24.65 4.58
C SER A 241 4.08 -26.02 4.88
N ALA A 242 3.65 -26.64 5.98
CA ALA A 242 4.01 -28.01 6.33
C ALA A 242 3.33 -29.06 5.41
N SER A 243 2.34 -28.66 4.62
CA SER A 243 1.64 -29.50 3.64
C SER A 243 1.59 -28.75 2.30
N PRO A 244 2.73 -28.66 1.59
CA PRO A 244 2.85 -27.79 0.43
C PRO A 244 2.10 -28.32 -0.82
N ASP A 245 1.66 -29.57 -0.79
CA ASP A 245 0.80 -30.22 -1.79
C ASP A 245 -0.70 -29.91 -1.60
N GLN A 246 -1.08 -29.32 -0.47
CA GLN A 246 -2.47 -28.96 -0.17
C GLN A 246 -2.80 -27.54 -0.63
N LEU A 247 -4.06 -27.32 -0.99
CA LEU A 247 -4.55 -26.01 -1.39
C LEU A 247 -4.56 -25.05 -0.19
N ALA A 248 -3.94 -23.89 -0.39
CA ALA A 248 -3.88 -22.77 0.53
C ALA A 248 -4.50 -21.52 -0.11
N ALA A 249 -5.10 -20.69 0.72
CA ALA A 249 -5.59 -19.37 0.32
C ALA A 249 -5.43 -18.41 1.49
N LEU A 250 -5.13 -17.16 1.17
CA LEU A 250 -5.12 -16.10 2.18
C LEU A 250 -6.55 -15.67 2.52
N PRO A 251 -6.84 -15.38 3.80
CA PRO A 251 -8.12 -14.80 4.19
C PRO A 251 -8.34 -13.45 3.50
N LYS A 252 -9.60 -13.05 3.31
CA LYS A 252 -9.90 -11.69 2.83
C LYS A 252 -9.38 -10.67 3.84
N THR A 253 -8.70 -9.65 3.36
CA THR A 253 -8.25 -8.51 4.16
C THR A 253 -9.48 -7.71 4.59
N GLU A 254 -9.91 -7.83 5.86
CA GLU A 254 -11.01 -7.03 6.42
C GLU A 254 -10.47 -5.77 7.11
N GLN A 255 -11.11 -4.61 6.88
CA GLN A 255 -10.71 -3.30 7.44
C GLN A 255 -10.93 -3.16 8.95
N ARG A 256 -11.77 -4.01 9.56
CA ARG A 256 -12.18 -3.90 10.96
C ARG A 256 -11.88 -5.18 11.71
N GLY A 257 -10.82 -5.13 12.50
CA GLY A 257 -10.36 -6.21 13.38
C GLY A 257 -8.92 -5.96 13.82
N ASP A 258 -8.53 -6.54 14.96
CA ASP A 258 -7.25 -6.34 15.66
C ASP A 258 -5.97 -6.54 14.82
N SER A 259 -6.08 -6.96 13.55
CA SER A 259 -4.96 -7.41 12.73
C SER A 259 -4.32 -6.32 11.84
N PHE A 260 -5.05 -5.27 11.43
CA PHE A 260 -4.56 -4.30 10.41
C PHE A 260 -4.69 -2.83 10.76
N SER A 261 -5.50 -2.49 11.76
CA SER A 261 -5.59 -1.14 12.28
C SER A 261 -5.64 -1.18 13.81
N ASN A 262 -5.14 -0.12 14.42
CA ASN A 262 -5.23 0.11 15.86
C ASN A 262 -6.05 1.37 16.11
N GLN A 263 -6.98 1.29 17.04
CA GLN A 263 -7.76 2.43 17.48
C GLN A 263 -7.01 3.22 18.55
N ALA A 264 -6.89 4.53 18.34
CA ALA A 264 -6.31 5.45 19.30
C ALA A 264 -7.19 6.69 19.44
N LEU A 265 -7.40 7.14 20.66
CA LEU A 265 -8.06 8.41 20.97
C LEU A 265 -7.06 9.55 20.82
N ILE A 266 -7.10 10.26 19.70
CA ILE A 266 -6.19 11.38 19.38
C ILE A 266 -7.02 12.64 19.28
N ASP A 267 -6.63 13.68 20.02
CA ASP A 267 -7.30 14.99 20.01
C ASP A 267 -8.82 14.91 20.25
N GLY A 268 -9.23 13.96 21.10
CA GLY A 268 -10.64 13.70 21.45
C GLY A 268 -11.44 12.91 20.41
N MET A 269 -10.79 12.41 19.35
CA MET A 269 -11.41 11.61 18.30
C MET A 269 -10.83 10.20 18.29
N VAL A 270 -11.68 9.18 18.15
CA VAL A 270 -11.22 7.80 17.92
C VAL A 270 -10.77 7.70 16.47
N VAL A 271 -9.52 7.30 16.30
CA VAL A 271 -8.81 7.27 15.04
C VAL A 271 -8.33 5.85 14.75
N ASP A 272 -8.62 5.34 13.56
CA ASP A 272 -8.03 4.08 13.05
C ASP A 272 -6.66 4.37 12.42
N LEU A 273 -5.59 3.85 13.03
CA LEU A 273 -4.22 3.97 12.54
C LEU A 273 -3.75 2.65 11.92
N PRO A 274 -3.03 2.65 10.79
CA PRO A 274 -2.59 1.41 10.16
C PRO A 274 -1.53 0.69 11.00
N THR A 275 -1.51 -0.64 10.86
CA THR A 275 -0.43 -1.50 11.35
C THR A 275 0.59 -1.71 10.22
N PRO A 276 1.74 -1.01 10.23
CA PRO A 276 2.82 -1.26 9.27
C PRO A 276 3.60 -2.53 9.59
N PHE A 277 4.35 -2.98 8.59
CA PHE A 277 5.32 -4.06 8.72
C PHE A 277 6.74 -3.49 8.87
N PHE A 278 7.50 -4.00 9.84
CA PHE A 278 8.82 -3.48 10.21
C PHE A 278 9.94 -4.46 9.90
N PHE A 279 10.92 -4.01 9.12
CA PHE A 279 12.11 -4.77 8.78
C PHE A 279 13.37 -3.95 9.02
N ALA A 280 14.49 -4.61 9.24
CA ALA A 280 15.81 -4.00 9.28
C ALA A 280 16.54 -4.28 7.96
N LEU A 281 17.20 -3.26 7.45
CA LEU A 281 18.15 -3.33 6.33
C LEU A 281 19.55 -3.06 6.87
N ARG A 282 20.46 -4.01 6.65
CA ARG A 282 21.88 -3.85 6.99
C ARG A 282 22.73 -4.31 5.83
N LEU A 283 23.77 -3.57 5.51
CA LEU A 283 24.76 -4.01 4.54
C LEU A 283 25.55 -5.18 5.13
N ALA A 284 25.74 -6.24 4.34
CA ALA A 284 26.58 -7.36 4.70
C ALA A 284 28.06 -7.02 4.44
N GLU A 285 28.98 -7.78 5.03
CA GLU A 285 30.43 -7.57 4.87
C GLU A 285 30.91 -7.69 3.41
N ASN A 286 30.18 -8.43 2.58
CA ASN A 286 30.48 -8.58 1.15
C ASN A 286 29.83 -7.49 0.27
N HIS A 287 29.06 -6.56 0.84
CA HIS A 287 28.43 -5.47 0.09
C HIS A 287 29.50 -4.51 -0.47
N PRO A 288 29.34 -3.96 -1.69
CA PRO A 288 30.30 -3.00 -2.26
C PRO A 288 30.52 -1.75 -1.39
N CYS A 289 29.50 -1.34 -0.65
CA CYS A 289 29.53 -0.22 0.31
C CYS A 289 29.60 -0.68 1.77
N ALA A 290 30.21 -1.84 2.07
CA ALA A 290 30.27 -2.37 3.44
C ALA A 290 30.96 -1.40 4.44
N ASP A 291 31.88 -0.55 3.97
CA ASP A 291 32.54 0.46 4.80
C ASP A 291 31.56 1.55 5.33
N GLU A 292 30.38 1.68 4.71
CA GLU A 292 29.32 2.63 5.08
C GLU A 292 28.18 1.95 5.87
N ALA A 293 28.36 0.69 6.29
CA ALA A 293 27.29 -0.12 6.88
C ALA A 293 26.64 0.48 8.13
N ASP A 294 27.42 1.16 8.98
CA ASP A 294 26.91 1.82 10.20
C ASP A 294 26.02 3.03 9.85
N GLU A 295 26.39 3.79 8.83
CA GLU A 295 25.64 4.96 8.36
C GLU A 295 24.42 4.57 7.53
N MET A 296 24.44 3.41 6.88
CA MET A 296 23.36 2.90 6.02
C MET A 296 22.43 1.90 6.73
N HIS A 297 22.52 1.72 8.04
CA HIS A 297 21.54 0.90 8.75
C HIS A 297 20.19 1.63 8.82
N ARG A 298 19.14 1.07 8.23
CA ARG A 298 17.79 1.65 8.26
C ARG A 298 16.73 0.63 8.58
N ASN A 299 15.60 1.12 9.08
CA ASN A 299 14.37 0.35 9.11
C ASN A 299 13.66 0.50 7.77
N LEU A 300 13.07 -0.57 7.27
CA LEU A 300 12.09 -0.53 6.17
C LEU A 300 10.70 -0.72 6.77
N VAL A 301 9.84 0.27 6.54
CA VAL A 301 8.45 0.27 6.99
C VAL A 301 7.55 0.12 5.77
N LEU A 302 6.83 -0.99 5.68
CA LEU A 302 5.90 -1.27 4.58
C LEU A 302 4.45 -1.11 5.04
N TYR A 303 3.64 -0.40 4.26
CA TYR A 303 2.20 -0.29 4.48
C TYR A 303 1.41 -1.04 3.40
N ASP A 304 0.47 -1.88 3.81
CA ASP A 304 -0.57 -2.44 2.93
C ASP A 304 -1.83 -1.57 3.01
N ASN A 305 -2.12 -0.84 1.94
CA ASN A 305 -3.30 0.01 1.89
C ASN A 305 -4.46 -0.68 1.20
N ALA A 306 -5.50 -1.02 1.95
CA ALA A 306 -6.74 -1.50 1.36
C ALA A 306 -7.31 -0.42 0.41
N GLY A 307 -7.67 -0.82 -0.81
CA GLY A 307 -8.25 0.07 -1.82
C GLY A 307 -9.56 0.73 -1.38
N GLU A 308 -10.23 0.17 -0.36
CA GLU A 308 -11.45 0.72 0.24
C GLU A 308 -11.17 2.04 0.97
N HIS A 309 -9.95 2.27 1.48
CA HIS A 309 -9.57 3.55 2.07
C HIS A 309 -9.58 4.69 1.06
N PHE A 310 -9.51 4.40 -0.23
CA PHE A 310 -9.45 5.36 -1.33
C PHE A 310 -10.78 5.54 -2.06
N GLN A 311 -11.88 5.08 -1.48
CA GLN A 311 -13.21 5.45 -1.99
C GLN A 311 -13.47 6.94 -1.72
N PRO A 312 -14.14 7.66 -2.64
CA PRO A 312 -14.50 9.06 -2.43
C PRO A 312 -15.26 9.26 -1.12
N GLY A 313 -14.79 10.18 -0.26
CA GLY A 313 -15.40 10.47 1.04
C GLY A 313 -14.92 9.60 2.22
N ALA A 314 -14.05 8.61 1.98
CA ALA A 314 -13.43 7.82 3.05
C ALA A 314 -12.33 8.58 3.83
N ASP A 315 -11.85 9.68 3.27
CA ASP A 315 -10.87 10.59 3.89
C ASP A 315 -11.61 11.59 4.78
N SER A 316 -11.43 11.48 6.10
CA SER A 316 -12.00 12.38 7.10
C SER A 316 -10.97 12.68 8.18
N ALA A 317 -11.16 13.74 8.96
CA ALA A 317 -10.28 14.05 10.10
C ALA A 317 -10.17 12.89 11.11
N ALA A 318 -11.17 11.99 11.14
CA ALA A 318 -11.21 10.78 11.96
C ALA A 318 -10.56 9.55 11.30
N ASN A 319 -10.15 9.63 10.03
CA ASN A 319 -9.54 8.52 9.29
C ASN A 319 -8.25 8.94 8.55
N PRO A 320 -7.15 9.22 9.29
CA PRO A 320 -5.85 9.55 8.75
C PRO A 320 -5.11 8.34 8.18
N ALA A 321 -5.80 7.21 7.94
CA ALA A 321 -5.21 5.96 7.48
C ALA A 321 -4.47 6.05 6.14
N THR A 322 -4.46 7.20 5.46
CA THR A 322 -3.69 7.45 4.23
C THR A 322 -2.61 8.53 4.35
N LEU A 323 -2.37 9.07 5.56
CA LEU A 323 -1.35 10.10 5.79
C LEU A 323 0.08 9.60 5.54
N HIS A 324 0.40 8.31 5.76
CA HIS A 324 1.71 7.76 5.39
C HIS A 324 2.06 7.95 3.92
N LEU A 325 1.08 8.04 3.02
CA LEU A 325 1.38 8.24 1.59
C LEU A 325 2.17 9.53 1.35
N VAL A 326 1.94 10.54 2.19
CA VAL A 326 2.64 11.83 2.14
C VAL A 326 4.09 11.67 2.59
N HIS A 327 4.31 10.80 3.58
CA HIS A 327 5.62 10.49 4.17
C HIS A 327 6.36 9.36 3.44
N SER A 328 5.74 8.72 2.45
CA SER A 328 6.35 7.61 1.72
C SER A 328 7.48 8.11 0.83
N GLU A 329 8.57 7.36 0.81
CA GLU A 329 9.75 7.55 -0.04
C GLU A 329 9.76 6.59 -1.24
N GLY A 330 8.64 5.89 -1.44
CA GLY A 330 8.41 4.98 -2.54
C GLY A 330 6.95 4.53 -2.54
N LEU A 331 6.33 4.60 -3.70
CA LEU A 331 4.94 4.20 -3.89
C LEU A 331 4.86 3.02 -4.85
N ILE A 332 4.10 1.99 -4.48
CA ILE A 332 3.79 0.86 -5.34
C ILE A 332 2.28 0.86 -5.57
N PHE A 333 1.87 1.24 -6.77
CA PHE A 333 0.48 1.13 -7.21
C PHE A 333 0.27 -0.22 -7.91
N LEU A 334 -0.49 -1.10 -7.27
CA LEU A 334 -0.88 -2.40 -7.80
C LEU A 334 -2.06 -2.25 -8.77
N PHE A 335 -1.74 -2.32 -10.06
CA PHE A 335 -2.73 -2.41 -11.11
C PHE A 335 -3.07 -3.87 -11.39
N ASP A 336 -4.36 -4.20 -11.39
CA ASP A 336 -4.87 -5.54 -11.65
C ASP A 336 -5.61 -5.58 -13.00
N PRO A 337 -5.01 -6.16 -14.06
CA PRO A 337 -5.65 -6.32 -15.36
C PRO A 337 -7.01 -7.04 -15.32
N SER A 338 -7.24 -7.93 -14.35
CA SER A 338 -8.52 -8.66 -14.22
C SER A 338 -9.66 -7.78 -13.70
N CYS A 339 -9.33 -6.65 -13.06
CA CYS A 339 -10.27 -5.66 -12.54
C CYS A 339 -10.51 -4.48 -13.49
N ASP A 340 -9.76 -4.36 -14.58
CA ASP A 340 -9.92 -3.30 -15.58
C ASP A 340 -10.79 -3.76 -16.76
N ALA A 341 -11.72 -2.92 -17.21
CA ALA A 341 -12.70 -3.31 -18.24
C ALA A 341 -12.05 -3.63 -19.60
N GLN A 342 -10.99 -2.93 -19.99
CA GLN A 342 -10.33 -3.10 -21.28
C GLN A 342 -9.31 -4.24 -21.23
N MET A 343 -8.38 -4.19 -20.28
CA MET A 343 -7.30 -5.18 -20.14
C MET A 343 -7.82 -6.59 -19.88
N ARG A 344 -8.90 -6.72 -19.10
CA ARG A 344 -9.51 -8.01 -18.80
C ARG A 344 -9.94 -8.78 -20.06
N THR A 345 -10.35 -8.08 -21.12
CA THR A 345 -10.76 -8.72 -22.40
C THR A 345 -9.59 -9.28 -23.19
N ARG A 346 -8.35 -8.91 -22.83
CA ARG A 346 -7.10 -9.34 -23.48
C ARG A 346 -6.35 -10.40 -22.69
N CYS A 347 -6.75 -10.63 -21.44
CA CYS A 347 -6.22 -11.66 -20.57
C CYS A 347 -6.67 -13.06 -21.04
N ASN A 348 -5.98 -14.11 -20.57
CA ASN A 348 -6.35 -15.49 -20.88
C ASN A 348 -7.77 -15.81 -20.36
N PRO A 349 -8.77 -16.05 -21.22
CA PRO A 349 -10.17 -16.21 -20.82
C PRO A 349 -10.43 -17.44 -19.94
N ASP A 350 -9.55 -18.43 -19.99
CA ASP A 350 -9.67 -19.67 -19.23
C ASP A 350 -9.10 -19.55 -17.80
N ASP A 351 -8.42 -18.44 -17.49
CA ASP A 351 -7.81 -18.23 -16.18
C ASP A 351 -8.88 -18.07 -15.08
N PRO A 352 -8.83 -18.90 -14.01
CA PRO A 352 -9.71 -18.78 -12.84
C PRO A 352 -9.78 -17.40 -12.22
N GLN A 353 -8.69 -16.62 -12.27
CA GLN A 353 -8.62 -15.27 -11.73
C GLN A 353 -9.55 -14.30 -12.47
N LEU A 354 -9.97 -14.63 -13.70
CA LEU A 354 -10.99 -13.86 -14.39
C LEU A 354 -12.39 -14.22 -13.92
N LYS A 355 -12.71 -15.49 -13.63
CA LYS A 355 -14.11 -15.92 -13.43
C LYS A 355 -14.84 -15.30 -12.24
N GLN A 356 -14.13 -14.61 -11.34
CA GLN A 356 -14.70 -13.77 -10.30
C GLN A 356 -15.43 -12.56 -10.91
N LYS A 357 -16.73 -12.72 -11.20
CA LYS A 357 -17.58 -11.78 -11.96
C LYS A 357 -17.79 -10.39 -11.34
N GLU A 358 -17.43 -10.17 -10.07
CA GLU A 358 -17.99 -9.06 -9.28
C GLU A 358 -17.15 -7.79 -9.12
N LYS A 359 -15.94 -7.66 -9.69
CA LYS A 359 -15.12 -6.46 -9.39
C LYS A 359 -14.36 -5.90 -10.59
N VAL A 360 -15.10 -5.41 -11.60
CA VAL A 360 -14.55 -4.31 -12.42
C VAL A 360 -14.55 -3.07 -11.52
N SER A 361 -13.37 -2.54 -11.24
CA SER A 361 -13.20 -1.34 -10.40
C SER A 361 -12.48 -0.27 -11.19
N SER A 362 -12.86 0.99 -10.99
CA SER A 362 -12.17 2.13 -11.63
C SER A 362 -10.82 2.34 -10.94
N GLN A 363 -9.81 1.59 -11.37
CA GLN A 363 -8.43 1.74 -10.89
C GLN A 363 -7.86 3.12 -11.25
N TYR A 364 -8.39 3.73 -12.32
CA TYR A 364 -8.19 5.15 -12.63
C TYR A 364 -8.62 6.07 -11.47
N THR A 365 -9.85 5.87 -10.95
CA THR A 365 -10.35 6.67 -9.82
C THR A 365 -9.52 6.44 -8.58
N LEU A 366 -9.11 5.20 -8.32
CA LEU A 366 -8.24 4.85 -7.20
C LEU A 366 -6.90 5.59 -7.26
N LEU A 367 -6.22 5.56 -8.42
CA LEU A 367 -4.95 6.25 -8.63
C LEU A 367 -5.12 7.77 -8.52
N THR A 368 -6.18 8.32 -9.12
CA THR A 368 -6.48 9.76 -9.05
C THR A 368 -6.71 10.21 -7.61
N GLU A 369 -7.46 9.44 -6.82
CA GLU A 369 -7.72 9.77 -5.42
C GLU A 369 -6.45 9.68 -4.57
N MET A 370 -5.61 8.68 -4.80
CA MET A 370 -4.28 8.58 -4.16
C MET A 370 -3.44 9.83 -4.46
N VAL A 371 -3.35 10.24 -5.72
CA VAL A 371 -2.61 11.45 -6.15
C VAL A 371 -3.17 12.70 -5.48
N ASN A 372 -4.49 12.92 -5.58
CA ASN A 372 -5.16 14.09 -5.01
C ASN A 372 -4.95 14.20 -3.50
N ARG A 373 -4.94 13.08 -2.76
CA ARG A 373 -4.69 13.08 -1.32
C ARG A 373 -3.26 13.50 -1.01
N ILE A 374 -2.28 12.92 -1.70
CA ILE A 374 -0.88 13.27 -1.51
C ILE A 374 -0.68 14.77 -1.79
N GLU A 375 -1.24 15.29 -2.88
CA GLU A 375 -1.15 16.71 -3.23
C GLU A 375 -1.84 17.62 -2.20
N ARG A 376 -3.05 17.24 -1.75
CA ARG A 376 -3.81 18.01 -0.73
C ARG A 376 -3.03 18.16 0.57
N HIS A 377 -2.37 17.10 1.02
CA HIS A 377 -1.62 17.10 2.28
C HIS A 377 -0.19 17.68 2.15
N ARG A 378 0.36 17.79 0.93
CA ARG A 378 1.62 18.50 0.67
C ARG A 378 1.47 20.04 0.69
N GLY A 379 0.25 20.55 0.61
CA GLY A 379 -0.05 21.99 0.73
C GLY A 379 0.37 22.85 -0.47
N ALA A 380 0.25 24.18 -0.33
CA ALA A 380 0.39 25.18 -1.41
C ALA A 380 1.81 25.34 -2.00
N ARG A 381 2.80 24.56 -1.54
CA ARG A 381 4.17 24.50 -2.08
C ARG A 381 4.41 23.28 -2.99
N ALA A 382 3.36 22.51 -3.30
CA ALA A 382 3.39 21.39 -4.25
C ALA A 382 3.60 21.82 -5.72
N ASN A 383 4.51 22.75 -5.98
CA ASN A 383 4.96 23.05 -7.35
C ASN A 383 5.95 21.97 -7.75
N GLY A 384 5.50 20.96 -8.48
CA GLY A 384 6.35 19.94 -9.08
C GLY A 384 5.82 18.53 -8.93
N LYS A 385 6.47 17.60 -9.61
CA LYS A 385 6.15 16.18 -9.53
C LYS A 385 6.59 15.59 -8.19
N TYR A 386 5.94 14.51 -7.77
CA TYR A 386 6.37 13.64 -6.69
C TYR A 386 7.82 13.17 -6.93
N GLU A 387 8.70 13.46 -5.97
CA GLU A 387 10.16 13.32 -6.13
C GLU A 387 10.63 11.87 -6.10
N TRP A 388 9.93 11.02 -5.35
CA TRP A 388 10.26 9.61 -5.20
C TRP A 388 9.68 8.76 -6.34
N PRO A 389 10.22 7.56 -6.60
CA PRO A 389 9.69 6.70 -7.65
C PRO A 389 8.26 6.22 -7.37
N LEU A 390 7.43 6.21 -8.40
CA LEU A 390 6.17 5.47 -8.43
C LEU A 390 6.36 4.19 -9.25
N ILE A 391 6.14 3.04 -8.62
CA ILE A 391 6.11 1.75 -9.30
C ILE A 391 4.64 1.40 -9.61
N VAL A 392 4.26 1.39 -10.88
CA VAL A 392 3.00 0.80 -11.32
C VAL A 392 3.24 -0.70 -11.51
N SER A 393 2.92 -1.48 -10.48
CA SER A 393 3.03 -2.93 -10.48
C SER A 393 1.82 -3.55 -11.21
N VAL A 394 2.01 -4.00 -12.45
CA VAL A 394 0.97 -4.68 -13.24
C VAL A 394 0.93 -6.15 -12.85
N SER A 395 0.00 -6.48 -11.96
CA SER A 395 -0.09 -7.79 -11.31
C SER A 395 -0.62 -8.89 -12.21
N LYS A 396 -0.59 -10.12 -11.70
CA LYS A 396 -1.12 -11.33 -12.34
C LYS A 396 -0.52 -11.54 -13.73
N TYR A 397 0.79 -11.27 -13.89
CA TYR A 397 1.49 -11.43 -15.17
C TYR A 397 1.24 -12.80 -15.82
N ASP A 398 1.14 -13.86 -15.02
CA ASP A 398 0.76 -15.21 -15.47
C ASP A 398 -0.52 -15.27 -16.34
N MET A 399 -1.49 -14.40 -16.05
CA MET A 399 -2.78 -14.32 -16.74
C MET A 399 -2.72 -13.59 -18.09
N TRP A 400 -1.73 -12.70 -18.29
CA TRP A 400 -1.61 -11.85 -19.47
C TRP A 400 -0.23 -11.91 -20.14
N ALA A 401 0.62 -12.86 -19.76
CA ALA A 401 2.00 -13.00 -20.23
C ALA A 401 2.12 -13.00 -21.77
N ALA A 402 1.12 -13.54 -22.48
CA ALA A 402 1.07 -13.59 -23.94
C ALA A 402 0.97 -12.21 -24.62
N LEU A 403 0.66 -11.14 -23.87
CA LEU A 403 0.62 -9.77 -24.38
C LEU A 403 2.00 -9.08 -24.36
N LEU A 404 2.97 -9.66 -23.64
CA LEU A 404 4.35 -9.17 -23.59
C LEU A 404 5.23 -10.01 -24.51
N GLU A 405 6.16 -9.37 -25.22
CA GLU A 405 7.05 -10.07 -26.15
C GLU A 405 8.14 -10.87 -25.42
N GLU A 406 8.52 -10.43 -24.23
CA GLU A 406 9.45 -11.12 -23.34
C GLU A 406 8.70 -12.09 -22.41
N ASP A 407 9.18 -13.34 -22.32
CA ASP A 407 8.77 -14.27 -21.27
C ASP A 407 9.61 -14.05 -20.02
N LEU A 408 9.03 -13.38 -19.03
CA LEU A 408 9.72 -12.99 -17.81
C LEU A 408 10.13 -14.16 -16.92
N ARG A 409 9.62 -15.38 -17.18
CA ARG A 409 10.12 -16.59 -16.53
C ARG A 409 11.55 -16.91 -16.92
N SER A 410 11.98 -16.43 -18.09
CA SER A 410 13.32 -16.64 -18.64
C SER A 410 14.24 -15.43 -18.47
N VAL A 411 13.73 -14.31 -17.96
CA VAL A 411 14.46 -13.05 -17.81
C VAL A 411 14.78 -12.79 -16.34
N THR A 412 16.07 -12.73 -16.01
CA THR A 412 16.54 -12.37 -14.67
C THR A 412 16.72 -10.85 -14.59
N PRO A 413 16.09 -10.13 -13.64
CA PRO A 413 16.15 -8.68 -13.56
C PRO A 413 17.40 -8.17 -12.79
N TRP A 414 18.40 -9.03 -12.61
CA TRP A 414 19.68 -8.70 -11.99
C TRP A 414 20.78 -9.55 -12.61
N ARG A 415 22.03 -9.12 -12.42
CA ARG A 415 23.21 -9.84 -12.89
C ARG A 415 24.31 -9.76 -11.85
N VAL A 416 25.16 -10.79 -11.80
CA VAL A 416 26.31 -10.81 -10.90
C VAL A 416 27.35 -9.81 -11.41
N ASN A 417 27.81 -8.91 -10.55
CA ASN A 417 29.01 -8.13 -10.81
C ASN A 417 30.24 -9.03 -10.61
N PRO A 418 31.08 -9.24 -11.64
CA PRO A 418 32.21 -10.16 -11.57
C PRO A 418 33.33 -9.69 -10.63
N GLU A 419 33.40 -8.39 -10.30
CA GLU A 419 34.42 -7.83 -9.41
C GLU A 419 34.05 -8.01 -7.94
N THR A 420 32.79 -7.74 -7.60
CA THR A 420 32.30 -7.81 -6.21
C THR A 420 31.67 -9.16 -5.86
N MET A 421 31.32 -9.95 -6.87
CA MET A 421 30.53 -11.19 -6.75
C MET A 421 29.15 -11.00 -6.10
N VAL A 422 28.67 -9.76 -6.07
CA VAL A 422 27.33 -9.36 -5.63
C VAL A 422 26.49 -9.04 -6.87
N CYS A 423 25.22 -9.38 -6.85
CA CYS A 423 24.29 -9.02 -7.90
C CYS A 423 23.95 -7.53 -7.87
N GLU A 424 23.73 -7.00 -9.06
CA GLU A 424 23.25 -5.65 -9.31
C GLU A 424 21.94 -5.74 -10.09
N ILE A 425 20.98 -4.85 -9.81
CA ILE A 425 19.73 -4.81 -10.58
C ILE A 425 20.05 -4.41 -12.03
N ASP A 426 19.58 -5.20 -12.99
CA ASP A 426 19.80 -4.92 -14.41
C ASP A 426 18.76 -3.89 -14.85
N ILE A 427 19.13 -2.62 -14.70
CA ILE A 427 18.23 -1.51 -14.96
C ILE A 427 17.85 -1.43 -16.44
N GLU A 428 18.71 -1.90 -17.36
CA GLU A 428 18.39 -1.91 -18.80
C GLU A 428 17.25 -2.89 -19.09
N VAL A 429 17.34 -4.10 -18.54
CA VAL A 429 16.27 -5.11 -18.64
C VAL A 429 14.98 -4.57 -18.04
N VAL A 430 15.05 -3.95 -16.85
CA VAL A 430 13.86 -3.37 -16.21
C VAL A 430 13.27 -2.23 -17.03
N MET A 431 14.08 -1.31 -17.55
CA MET A 431 13.61 -0.17 -18.35
C MET A 431 13.01 -0.62 -19.68
N ARG A 432 13.59 -1.63 -20.32
CA ARG A 432 13.06 -2.24 -21.54
C ARG A 432 11.70 -2.89 -21.32
N VAL A 433 11.56 -3.70 -20.26
CA VAL A 433 10.28 -4.32 -19.91
C VAL A 433 9.26 -3.25 -19.49
N SER A 434 9.69 -2.25 -18.70
CA SER A 434 8.86 -1.11 -18.32
C SER A 434 8.35 -0.34 -19.52
N PHE A 435 9.16 -0.14 -20.55
CA PHE A 435 8.73 0.51 -21.78
C PHE A 435 7.66 -0.30 -22.52
N GLN A 436 7.83 -1.61 -22.63
CA GLN A 436 6.83 -2.47 -23.29
C GLN A 436 5.50 -2.48 -22.52
N VAL A 437 5.54 -2.60 -21.19
CA VAL A 437 4.34 -2.55 -20.34
C VAL A 437 3.69 -1.16 -20.41
N ARG A 438 4.49 -0.08 -20.44
CA ARG A 438 3.98 1.28 -20.67
C ARG A 438 3.23 1.38 -21.99
N GLU A 439 3.79 0.88 -23.09
CA GLU A 439 3.14 0.93 -24.41
C GLU A 439 1.86 0.08 -24.46
N LEU A 440 1.84 -1.05 -23.75
CA LEU A 440 0.65 -1.89 -23.55
C LEU A 440 -0.44 -1.12 -22.80
N LEU A 441 -0.09 -0.47 -21.69
CA LEU A 441 -1.04 0.33 -20.92
C LEU A 441 -1.50 1.58 -21.70
N LEU A 442 -0.66 2.21 -22.50
CA LEU A 442 -1.08 3.31 -23.38
C LEU A 442 -2.10 2.86 -24.45
N GLU A 443 -2.07 1.59 -24.85
CA GLU A 443 -3.04 1.04 -25.79
C GLU A 443 -4.40 0.77 -25.14
N PHE A 444 -4.42 0.24 -23.91
CA PHE A 444 -5.65 -0.24 -23.27
C PHE A 444 -6.19 0.64 -22.14
N CYS A 445 -5.32 1.27 -21.37
CA CYS A 445 -5.63 2.08 -20.19
C CYS A 445 -4.74 3.35 -20.12
N PRO A 446 -4.73 4.20 -21.18
CA PRO A 446 -3.79 5.32 -21.29
C PRO A 446 -3.87 6.29 -20.11
N GLU A 447 -5.04 6.44 -19.50
CA GLU A 447 -5.28 7.29 -18.34
C GLU A 447 -4.41 6.93 -17.13
N ILE A 448 -4.09 5.64 -16.92
CA ILE A 448 -3.19 5.20 -15.84
C ILE A 448 -1.78 5.72 -16.06
N VAL A 449 -1.28 5.60 -17.30
CA VAL A 449 0.06 6.07 -17.67
C VAL A 449 0.12 7.59 -17.56
N HIS A 450 -0.87 8.30 -18.08
CA HIS A 450 -0.89 9.76 -18.04
C HIS A 450 -0.93 10.31 -16.61
N ILE A 451 -1.73 9.74 -15.71
CA ILE A 451 -1.75 10.17 -14.30
C ILE A 451 -0.40 9.87 -13.64
N ALA A 452 0.11 8.65 -13.77
CA ALA A 452 1.36 8.26 -13.13
C ALA A 452 2.52 9.16 -13.57
N GLU A 453 2.67 9.40 -14.87
CA GLU A 453 3.75 10.21 -15.43
C GLU A 453 3.55 11.71 -15.23
N ALA A 454 2.31 12.18 -15.04
CA ALA A 454 2.05 13.56 -14.63
C ALA A 454 2.39 13.77 -13.15
N PHE A 455 2.09 12.79 -12.31
CA PHE A 455 2.25 12.87 -10.85
C PHE A 455 3.72 12.70 -10.41
N ALA A 456 4.42 11.66 -10.86
CA ALA A 456 5.75 11.31 -10.34
C ALA A 456 6.88 11.60 -11.34
N ARG A 457 8.04 12.00 -10.81
CA ARG A 457 9.23 12.30 -11.64
C ARG A 457 9.77 11.06 -12.32
N LYS A 458 9.76 9.93 -11.63
CA LYS A 458 10.20 8.63 -12.13
C LYS A 458 9.07 7.61 -11.96
N VAL A 459 8.70 6.96 -13.05
CA VAL A 459 7.67 5.92 -13.07
C VAL A 459 8.24 4.67 -13.70
N PHE A 460 8.04 3.53 -13.03
CA PHE A 460 8.35 2.22 -13.59
C PHE A 460 7.06 1.41 -13.73
N PHE A 461 6.87 0.76 -14.88
CA PHE A 461 5.75 -0.14 -15.12
C PHE A 461 6.26 -1.57 -15.00
N VAL A 462 6.09 -2.18 -13.84
CA VAL A 462 6.73 -3.46 -13.51
C VAL A 462 5.69 -4.57 -13.54
N PRO A 463 5.82 -5.57 -14.44
CA PRO A 463 4.99 -6.76 -14.41
C PRO A 463 5.33 -7.60 -13.17
N THR A 464 4.31 -8.05 -12.44
CA THR A 464 4.48 -8.95 -11.30
C THR A 464 3.46 -10.08 -11.33
N SER A 465 3.87 -11.26 -10.86
CA SER A 465 2.96 -12.35 -10.52
C SER A 465 3.31 -12.88 -9.16
N ALA A 466 2.37 -12.78 -8.22
CA ALA A 466 2.56 -13.30 -6.87
C ALA A 466 2.54 -14.84 -6.82
N LEU A 467 1.73 -15.48 -7.68
CA LEU A 467 1.56 -16.93 -7.71
C LEU A 467 2.51 -17.61 -8.69
N GLY A 468 2.82 -16.96 -9.82
CA GLY A 468 3.64 -17.52 -10.90
C GLY A 468 2.86 -18.30 -11.97
N GLY A 469 1.65 -18.72 -11.64
CA GLY A 469 0.77 -19.51 -12.50
C GLY A 469 -0.69 -19.42 -12.09
N ALA A 470 -1.54 -19.97 -12.95
CA ALA A 470 -2.98 -19.96 -12.75
C ALA A 470 -3.36 -20.77 -11.49
N PRO A 471 -4.16 -20.20 -10.57
CA PRO A 471 -4.57 -20.87 -9.35
C PRO A 471 -5.74 -21.85 -9.61
N THR A 472 -6.16 -22.56 -8.57
CA THR A 472 -7.26 -23.54 -8.61
C THR A 472 -8.55 -22.95 -8.04
N GLU A 473 -9.68 -23.19 -8.71
CA GLU A 473 -11.02 -22.88 -8.17
C GLU A 473 -11.45 -23.94 -7.15
N VAL A 474 -11.94 -23.49 -6.00
CA VAL A 474 -12.46 -24.36 -4.94
C VAL A 474 -13.86 -23.90 -4.58
N GLU A 475 -14.82 -24.83 -4.62
CA GLU A 475 -16.16 -24.58 -4.10
C GLU A 475 -16.14 -24.63 -2.57
N THR A 476 -16.66 -23.58 -1.95
CA THR A 476 -16.88 -23.48 -0.50
C THR A 476 -18.36 -23.27 -0.21
N GLY A 477 -18.75 -23.45 1.05
CA GLY A 477 -20.12 -23.12 1.50
C GLY A 477 -20.51 -21.66 1.23
N ASP A 478 -19.52 -20.76 1.14
CA ASP A 478 -19.69 -19.33 0.91
C ASP A 478 -19.46 -18.91 -0.57
N GLY A 479 -19.35 -19.88 -1.48
CA GLY A 479 -19.16 -19.66 -2.92
C GLY A 479 -17.81 -20.17 -3.45
N VAL A 480 -17.40 -19.70 -4.64
CA VAL A 480 -16.14 -20.13 -5.26
C VAL A 480 -14.99 -19.27 -4.75
N MET A 481 -13.96 -19.90 -4.19
CA MET A 481 -12.70 -19.26 -3.81
C MET A 481 -11.56 -19.70 -4.75
N ILE A 482 -10.52 -18.89 -4.80
CA ILE A 482 -9.28 -19.23 -5.50
C ILE A 482 -8.25 -19.67 -4.46
N ALA A 483 -7.59 -20.79 -4.71
CA ALA A 483 -6.54 -21.35 -3.87
C ALA A 483 -5.35 -21.82 -4.71
N VAL A 484 -4.18 -21.93 -4.10
CA VAL A 484 -2.93 -22.37 -4.74
C VAL A 484 -2.27 -23.45 -3.90
N ARG A 485 -1.54 -24.36 -4.51
CA ARG A 485 -0.64 -25.25 -3.76
C ARG A 485 0.68 -24.52 -3.50
N PRO A 486 1.16 -24.42 -2.26
CA PRO A 486 2.45 -23.80 -1.96
C PRO A 486 3.62 -24.34 -2.79
N GLU A 487 3.66 -25.63 -3.13
CA GLU A 487 4.71 -26.21 -3.98
C GLU A 487 4.70 -25.72 -5.43
N ASP A 488 3.54 -25.25 -5.91
CA ASP A 488 3.36 -24.72 -7.27
C ASP A 488 3.68 -23.21 -7.35
N MET A 489 3.95 -22.55 -6.21
CA MET A 489 4.26 -21.13 -6.15
C MET A 489 5.59 -20.83 -6.87
N ALA A 490 5.53 -20.01 -7.91
CA ALA A 490 6.69 -19.58 -8.67
C ALA A 490 6.64 -18.07 -8.97
N PRO A 491 6.68 -17.19 -7.94
CA PRO A 491 6.46 -15.76 -8.13
C PRO A 491 7.41 -15.16 -9.17
N ILE A 492 6.88 -14.31 -10.05
CA ILE A 492 7.62 -13.67 -11.14
C ILE A 492 7.76 -12.20 -10.80
N TRP A 493 9.00 -11.75 -10.64
CA TRP A 493 9.37 -10.35 -10.42
C TRP A 493 8.68 -9.67 -9.22
N ALA A 494 8.05 -10.41 -8.31
CA ALA A 494 7.30 -9.85 -7.19
C ALA A 494 8.15 -9.00 -6.23
N SER A 495 9.46 -9.25 -6.14
CA SER A 495 10.43 -8.44 -5.39
C SER A 495 10.96 -7.20 -6.12
N VAL A 496 10.89 -7.17 -7.46
CA VAL A 496 11.49 -6.11 -8.29
C VAL A 496 11.02 -4.70 -7.91
N PRO A 497 9.73 -4.46 -7.58
CA PRO A 497 9.28 -3.15 -7.11
C PRO A 497 10.11 -2.61 -5.94
N VAL A 498 10.35 -3.41 -4.90
CA VAL A 498 11.14 -2.98 -3.74
C VAL A 498 12.63 -2.91 -4.05
N LEU A 499 13.16 -3.84 -4.85
CA LEU A 499 14.56 -3.77 -5.30
C LEU A 499 14.86 -2.45 -6.04
N LEU A 500 13.94 -1.96 -6.87
CA LEU A 500 14.08 -0.67 -7.56
C LEU A 500 14.05 0.53 -6.60
N LEU A 501 13.18 0.47 -5.58
CA LEU A 501 13.11 1.52 -4.56
C LEU A 501 14.40 1.53 -3.71
N LEU A 502 14.90 0.36 -3.34
CA LEU A 502 16.17 0.19 -2.62
C LEU A 502 17.38 0.61 -3.47
N ALA A 503 17.34 0.41 -4.79
CA ALA A 503 18.37 0.90 -5.68
C ALA A 503 18.40 2.44 -5.75
N GLY A 504 17.24 3.09 -5.70
CA GLY A 504 17.14 4.55 -5.55
C GLY A 504 17.63 5.07 -4.18
N LYS A 505 17.91 4.17 -3.24
CA LYS A 505 18.43 4.45 -1.89
C LYS A 505 19.82 3.83 -1.67
N GLU A 506 20.46 3.37 -2.75
CA GLU A 506 21.85 2.85 -2.76
C GLU A 506 22.08 1.56 -1.94
N TYR A 507 21.02 0.90 -1.47
CA TYR A 507 21.10 -0.43 -0.85
C TYR A 507 21.29 -1.54 -1.88
N VAL A 508 20.85 -1.30 -3.12
CA VAL A 508 20.98 -2.26 -4.21
C VAL A 508 21.68 -1.53 -5.35
N ALA A 509 22.87 -1.96 -5.71
CA ALA A 509 23.58 -1.39 -6.84
C ALA A 509 22.81 -1.64 -8.15
N ALA A 510 22.77 -0.63 -9.02
CA ALA A 510 22.25 -0.75 -10.37
C ALA A 510 23.41 -1.06 -11.32
N ALA A 511 23.23 -2.09 -12.13
CA ALA A 511 24.28 -2.54 -13.02
C ALA A 511 24.53 -1.47 -14.11
N PRO A 512 25.79 -1.26 -14.53
CA PRO A 512 26.09 -0.32 -15.61
C PRO A 512 25.43 -0.73 -16.93
N ALA A 513 25.54 0.08 -17.99
CA ALA A 513 25.04 -0.37 -19.29
C ALA A 513 25.71 -1.70 -19.70
N GLY A 514 24.91 -2.68 -20.13
CA GLY A 514 25.39 -4.00 -20.54
C GLY A 514 25.96 -4.02 -21.96
N GLU A 515 26.36 -5.20 -22.44
CA GLU A 515 26.60 -5.35 -23.88
C GLU A 515 25.28 -5.16 -24.62
N ALA A 516 25.29 -4.26 -25.60
CA ALA A 516 24.17 -4.02 -26.50
C ALA A 516 23.65 -5.37 -27.05
N PRO A 517 22.31 -5.59 -27.10
CA PRO A 517 21.76 -6.79 -27.72
C PRO A 517 22.41 -7.07 -29.07
N ALA A 518 22.60 -8.35 -29.40
CA ALA A 518 23.23 -8.78 -30.67
C ALA A 518 22.45 -8.32 -31.93
N GLN A 519 21.26 -7.73 -31.76
CA GLN A 519 20.44 -7.16 -32.82
C GLN A 519 20.77 -5.69 -33.06
N GLU A 520 20.59 -5.23 -34.29
CA GLU A 520 20.85 -3.84 -34.66
C GLU A 520 19.93 -2.87 -33.90
N ILE A 521 20.54 -1.97 -33.11
CA ILE A 521 19.83 -0.94 -32.36
C ILE A 521 19.75 0.33 -33.21
N HIS A 522 18.54 0.78 -33.49
CA HIS A 522 18.32 2.06 -34.15
C HIS A 522 18.64 3.23 -33.21
N GLN A 523 19.75 3.91 -33.47
CA GLN A 523 20.16 5.10 -32.71
C GLN A 523 19.33 6.32 -33.13
N VAL A 524 18.47 6.78 -32.22
CA VAL A 524 17.59 7.93 -32.44
C VAL A 524 18.37 9.21 -32.20
N THR A 525 18.78 9.85 -33.30
CA THR A 525 19.58 11.08 -33.27
C THR A 525 18.76 12.36 -33.37
N ASN A 526 17.53 12.29 -33.89
CA ASN A 526 16.64 13.44 -34.05
C ASN A 526 15.45 13.33 -33.09
N PHE A 527 15.57 13.98 -31.94
CA PHE A 527 14.53 14.04 -30.91
C PHE A 527 14.42 15.44 -30.32
N ARG A 528 13.25 15.76 -29.76
CA ARG A 528 13.00 17.01 -29.02
C ARG A 528 12.86 16.70 -27.55
N LEU A 529 13.66 17.34 -26.70
CA LEU A 529 13.55 17.30 -25.25
C LEU A 529 12.85 18.57 -24.75
N LYS A 530 11.77 18.43 -23.98
CA LYS A 530 11.08 19.55 -23.33
C LYS A 530 10.45 19.09 -22.02
N ASN A 531 10.75 19.77 -20.91
CA ASN A 531 10.17 19.50 -19.58
C ASN A 531 10.22 18.01 -19.17
N ASP A 532 11.39 17.37 -19.30
CA ASP A 532 11.61 15.92 -19.06
C ASP A 532 10.85 14.97 -19.99
N TRP A 533 10.34 15.45 -21.13
CA TRP A 533 9.72 14.62 -22.16
C TRP A 533 10.53 14.64 -23.44
N ILE A 534 10.67 13.46 -24.04
CA ILE A 534 11.27 13.24 -25.33
C ILE A 534 10.17 12.96 -26.35
N ALA A 535 10.23 13.66 -27.48
CA ALA A 535 9.43 13.37 -28.66
C ALA A 535 10.36 13.02 -29.83
N CYS A 536 10.19 11.84 -30.42
CA CYS A 536 11.01 11.38 -31.54
C CYS A 536 10.19 10.58 -32.56
N ALA A 537 10.66 10.56 -33.81
CA ALA A 537 10.14 9.65 -34.81
C ALA A 537 10.92 8.33 -34.75
N LEU A 538 10.22 7.20 -34.80
CA LEU A 538 10.83 5.88 -34.92
C LEU A 538 10.48 5.26 -36.28
N PRO A 539 11.44 4.61 -36.96
CA PRO A 539 11.15 3.82 -38.14
C PRO A 539 10.04 2.79 -37.86
N GLY A 540 9.07 2.66 -38.75
CA GLY A 540 7.96 1.73 -38.61
C GLY A 540 6.79 2.22 -37.73
N ARG A 541 6.92 3.36 -37.03
CA ARG A 541 5.77 4.01 -36.37
C ARG A 541 5.14 5.07 -37.26
N SER A 542 3.81 5.10 -37.29
CA SER A 542 3.02 6.14 -37.98
C SER A 542 2.89 7.44 -37.18
N MET A 543 3.00 7.35 -35.85
CA MET A 543 2.89 8.48 -34.92
C MET A 543 4.22 8.68 -34.17
N PRO A 544 4.59 9.93 -33.83
CA PRO A 544 5.75 10.18 -32.99
C PRO A 544 5.65 9.44 -31.65
N LEU A 545 6.78 8.92 -31.17
CA LEU A 545 6.90 8.37 -29.83
C LEU A 545 7.10 9.55 -28.85
N ASN A 546 6.27 9.59 -27.81
CA ASN A 546 6.43 10.50 -26.67
C ASN A 546 6.66 9.68 -25.41
N LEU A 547 7.78 9.93 -24.73
CA LEU A 547 8.18 9.20 -23.55
C LEU A 547 8.96 10.09 -22.57
N PRO A 548 8.96 9.79 -21.26
CA PRO A 548 9.79 10.49 -20.30
C PRO A 548 11.29 10.36 -20.61
N ALA A 549 12.06 11.40 -20.28
CA ALA A 549 13.51 11.42 -20.46
C ALA A 549 14.24 10.34 -19.63
N SER A 550 13.58 9.76 -18.61
CA SER A 550 14.11 8.64 -17.84
C SER A 550 14.36 7.38 -18.65
N TYR A 551 13.79 7.26 -19.85
CA TYR A 551 14.02 6.16 -20.79
C TYR A 551 15.24 6.38 -21.71
N ALA A 552 15.83 7.58 -21.74
CA ALA A 552 17.00 7.85 -22.57
C ALA A 552 18.25 7.14 -22.03
N GLY A 553 19.14 6.73 -22.93
CA GLY A 553 20.37 6.00 -22.60
C GLY A 553 20.16 4.51 -22.29
N TYR A 554 18.97 3.96 -22.55
CA TYR A 554 18.68 2.54 -22.44
C TYR A 554 18.28 1.95 -23.79
N PRO A 555 18.72 0.72 -24.13
CA PRO A 555 18.24 0.00 -25.29
C PRO A 555 16.81 -0.49 -25.04
N LEU A 556 15.87 -0.02 -25.86
CA LEU A 556 14.45 -0.31 -25.74
C LEU A 556 13.98 -1.12 -26.95
N TYR A 557 13.05 -2.05 -26.71
CA TYR A 557 12.36 -2.78 -27.76
C TYR A 557 10.95 -2.22 -27.92
N ASP A 558 10.61 -1.76 -29.12
CA ASP A 558 9.29 -1.27 -29.44
C ASP A 558 8.37 -2.38 -29.95
N PRO A 559 7.31 -2.77 -29.21
CA PRO A 559 6.39 -3.82 -29.64
C PRO A 559 5.57 -3.44 -30.88
N LYS A 560 5.44 -2.14 -31.20
CA LYS A 560 4.66 -1.65 -32.35
C LYS A 560 5.46 -1.69 -33.66
N SER A 561 6.71 -1.23 -33.65
CA SER A 561 7.59 -1.31 -34.82
C SER A 561 8.40 -2.61 -34.93
N LYS A 562 8.41 -3.44 -33.86
CA LYS A 562 9.21 -4.68 -33.77
C LYS A 562 10.71 -4.43 -33.96
N ALA A 563 11.20 -3.31 -33.43
CA ALA A 563 12.58 -2.88 -33.59
C ALA A 563 13.20 -2.42 -32.27
N TRP A 564 14.51 -2.62 -32.15
CA TRP A 564 15.30 -2.05 -31.09
C TRP A 564 15.68 -0.61 -31.42
N PHE A 565 15.62 0.24 -30.42
CA PHE A 565 16.06 1.62 -30.54
C PHE A 565 16.68 2.11 -29.23
N GLU A 566 17.49 3.14 -29.33
CA GLU A 566 18.06 3.82 -28.18
C GLU A 566 18.05 5.32 -28.47
N ILE A 567 17.70 6.11 -27.47
CA ILE A 567 17.75 7.56 -27.55
C ILE A 567 19.02 8.02 -26.83
N GLY A 568 19.86 8.78 -27.54
CA GLY A 568 21.11 9.28 -26.97
C GLY A 568 20.89 10.00 -25.63
N ALA A 569 21.84 9.84 -24.70
CA ALA A 569 21.73 10.38 -23.35
C ALA A 569 21.38 11.89 -23.37
N ALA A 570 20.38 12.27 -22.58
CA ALA A 570 19.81 13.62 -22.53
C ALA A 570 20.82 14.74 -22.17
N SER A 571 22.03 14.38 -21.70
CA SER A 571 23.14 15.30 -21.44
C SER A 571 23.88 15.78 -22.70
N SER A 572 23.58 15.25 -23.89
CA SER A 572 24.40 15.46 -25.11
C SER A 572 23.74 16.22 -26.26
N VAL A 573 22.50 16.71 -26.15
CA VAL A 573 21.82 17.39 -27.28
C VAL A 573 21.26 18.75 -26.85
N ASN A 574 22.17 19.71 -26.67
CA ASN A 574 21.88 21.13 -26.77
C ASN A 574 22.42 21.63 -28.13
N THR A 575 21.88 21.10 -29.22
CA THR A 575 22.06 21.73 -30.54
C THR A 575 20.71 22.33 -30.91
N PRO A 576 20.54 23.66 -30.87
CA PRO A 576 19.43 24.28 -31.55
C PRO A 576 19.49 23.84 -33.01
N LEU A 577 18.38 23.37 -33.57
CA LEU A 577 18.25 23.24 -35.02
C LEU A 577 18.69 24.57 -35.67
N PRO A 578 19.36 24.55 -36.84
CA PRO A 578 19.53 25.76 -37.62
C PRO A 578 18.15 26.37 -37.83
N THR A 579 18.02 27.65 -37.49
CA THR A 579 16.85 28.45 -37.84
C THR A 579 16.81 28.57 -39.36
N ASP A 580 16.16 27.63 -40.03
CA ASP A 580 15.74 27.81 -41.41
C ASP A 580 14.53 28.75 -41.44
N GLU A 581 14.54 29.55 -42.49
CA GLU A 581 13.81 30.80 -42.66
C GLU A 581 12.30 30.61 -42.53
N ARG A 582 11.67 31.60 -41.88
CA ARG A 582 10.22 31.73 -41.83
C ARG A 582 9.74 32.05 -43.24
N ASP A 583 9.11 31.09 -43.91
CA ASP A 583 8.09 31.41 -44.90
C ASP A 583 6.79 31.69 -44.13
N ASP A 584 6.62 32.96 -43.80
CA ASP A 584 5.38 33.56 -43.30
C ASP A 584 4.33 33.56 -44.42
N ASP A 585 3.66 32.43 -44.70
CA ASP A 585 2.51 32.41 -45.62
C ASP A 585 1.58 31.17 -45.46
N PHE A 586 1.31 30.73 -44.23
CA PHE A 586 0.33 29.63 -43.97
C PHE A 586 -0.86 30.02 -43.08
N TRP A 587 -1.05 31.30 -42.76
CA TRP A 587 -2.25 31.79 -42.07
C TRP A 587 -2.96 32.92 -42.83
N ASN A 588 -3.46 32.60 -44.02
CA ASN A 588 -4.60 33.29 -44.64
C ASN A 588 -5.63 32.29 -45.17
#